data_AF-A0AA88XS81-F1
#
_entry.id   AF-A0AA88XS81-F1
#
_cell.length_a   1.000
_cell.length_b   1.000
_cell.length_c   1.000
_cell.angle_alpha   90.00
_cell.angle_beta   90.00
_cell.angle_gamma   90.00
#
_symmetry.space_group_name_H-M   'P 1'
#
loop_
_entity.id
_entity.type
_entity.pdbx_description
1 polymer ?
#
loop_
_entity_poly.entity_id
_entity_poly.type
_entity_poly.pdbx_seq_one_letter_code
_entity_poly.pdbx_strand_id
1 'polypeptide(L)'
;MRTAKLSRSPAKTLLSKRFSLLDNERKLKKACEQILQLNHKMDDMQFRYTKAKQANHRSFRYNLRLRLAVIEGLRNMYYDYAHHKAEAVADLRRELFGEEVEIISEEMSDSEMED
;
A
#
# COMPACT_ATOMS: atom_id res chain seq x y z
N MET A 1 -44.30 -3.48 26.91
CA MET A 1 -42.98 -2.83 26.82
C MET A 1 -42.51 -2.85 25.37
N ARG A 2 -42.55 -1.71 24.66
CA ARG A 2 -41.99 -1.58 23.30
C ARG A 2 -40.58 -1.00 23.42
N THR A 3 -39.56 -1.75 23.04
CA THR A 3 -38.19 -1.24 22.94
C THR A 3 -38.09 -0.42 21.66
N ALA A 4 -37.95 0.91 21.81
CA ALA A 4 -37.70 1.81 20.71
C ALA A 4 -36.30 1.52 20.13
N LYS A 5 -36.24 1.02 18.89
CA LYS A 5 -35.00 1.00 18.11
C LYS A 5 -34.57 2.46 17.92
N LEU A 6 -33.43 2.83 18.50
CA LEU A 6 -32.74 4.09 18.20
C LEU A 6 -32.34 4.09 16.73
N SER A 7 -33.25 4.55 15.87
CA SER A 7 -32.99 4.81 14.46
C SER A 7 -31.91 5.88 14.38
N ARG A 8 -30.69 5.48 13.96
CA ARG A 8 -29.61 6.44 13.68
C ARG A 8 -30.11 7.41 12.60
N SER A 9 -30.04 8.70 12.90
CA SER A 9 -30.39 9.75 11.93
C SER A 9 -29.60 9.57 10.63
N PRO A 10 -30.26 9.55 9.45
CA PRO A 10 -29.61 9.37 8.15
C PRO A 10 -28.46 10.35 7.91
N ALA A 11 -28.60 11.59 8.40
CA ALA A 11 -27.58 12.63 8.28
C ALA A 11 -26.28 12.32 9.05
N LYS A 12 -26.39 11.67 10.22
CA LYS A 12 -25.20 11.25 11.01
C LYS A 12 -24.43 10.14 10.30
N THR A 13 -25.13 9.25 9.61
CA THR A 13 -24.52 8.16 8.83
C THR A 13 -23.80 8.70 7.59
N LEU A 14 -24.39 9.66 6.87
CA LEU A 14 -23.78 10.28 5.69
C LEU A 14 -22.49 11.03 6.03
N LEU A 15 -22.51 11.84 7.10
CA LEU A 15 -21.34 12.59 7.55
C LEU A 15 -20.20 11.65 7.95
N SER A 16 -20.51 10.55 8.65
CA SER A 16 -19.54 9.52 9.01
C SER A 16 -18.88 8.88 7.78
N LYS A 17 -19.67 8.54 6.76
CA LYS A 17 -19.15 8.00 5.49
C LYS A 17 -18.21 8.99 4.79
N ARG A 18 -18.55 10.28 4.76
CA ARG A 18 -17.67 11.32 4.19
C ARG A 18 -16.34 11.44 4.94
N PHE A 19 -16.36 11.40 6.27
CA PHE A 19 -15.12 11.39 7.06
C PHE A 19 -14.29 10.12 6.80
N SER A 20 -14.94 8.96 6.71
CA SER A 20 -14.29 7.70 6.35
C SER A 20 -13.64 7.76 4.98
N LEU A 21 -14.31 8.37 3.98
CA LEU A 21 -13.76 8.53 2.63
C LEU A 21 -12.47 9.35 2.66
N LEU A 22 -12.51 10.53 3.29
CA LEU A 22 -11.34 11.42 3.39
C LEU A 22 -10.15 10.74 4.11
N ASP A 23 -10.44 9.95 5.15
CA ASP A 23 -9.40 9.23 5.88
C ASP A 23 -8.79 8.09 5.05
N ASN A 24 -9.61 7.32 4.32
CA ASN A 24 -9.10 6.27 3.43
C ASN A 24 -8.32 6.84 2.24
N GLU A 25 -8.76 7.94 1.62
CA GLU A 25 -8.01 8.63 0.57
C GLU A 25 -6.65 9.12 1.08
N ARG A 26 -6.61 9.69 2.29
CA ARG A 26 -5.34 10.12 2.92
C ARG A 26 -4.41 8.94 3.17
N LYS A 27 -4.95 7.82 3.67
CA LYS A 27 -4.17 6.60 3.93
C LYS A 27 -3.66 5.97 2.65
N LEU A 28 -4.48 5.91 1.60
CA LEU A 28 -4.09 5.44 0.27
C LEU A 28 -2.93 6.27 -0.28
N LYS A 29 -3.07 7.60 -0.27
CA LYS A 29 -2.01 8.50 -0.73
C LYS A 29 -0.69 8.25 0.01
N LYS A 30 -0.75 8.15 1.34
CA LYS A 30 0.43 7.84 2.16
C LYS A 30 1.04 6.48 1.82
N ALA A 31 0.22 5.45 1.58
CA ALA A 31 0.71 4.14 1.18
C ALA A 31 1.47 4.21 -0.15
N CYS A 32 0.93 4.91 -1.16
CA CYS A 32 1.61 5.14 -2.43
C CYS A 32 2.93 5.90 -2.24
N GLU A 33 2.96 6.94 -1.39
CA GLU A 33 4.20 7.65 -1.05
C GLU A 33 5.25 6.74 -0.40
N GLN A 34 4.82 5.82 0.49
CA GLN A 34 5.72 4.83 1.11
C GLN A 34 6.28 3.84 0.08
N ILE A 35 5.46 3.37 -0.87
CA ILE A 35 5.91 2.49 -1.96
C ILE A 35 7.01 3.18 -2.77
N LEU A 36 6.81 4.43 -3.16
CA LEU A 36 7.81 5.20 -3.92
C LEU A 36 9.12 5.36 -3.14
N GLN A 37 9.05 5.68 -1.85
CA GLN A 37 10.24 5.79 -0.99
C GLN A 37 10.97 4.46 -0.86
N LEU A 38 10.25 3.35 -0.75
CA LEU A 38 10.83 2.01 -0.65
C LEU A 38 11.48 1.58 -1.97
N ASN A 39 10.90 1.94 -3.13
CA ASN A 39 11.51 1.71 -4.43
C ASN A 39 12.86 2.42 -4.54
N HIS A 40 12.93 3.72 -4.24
CA HIS A 40 14.21 4.45 -4.24
C HIS A 40 15.25 3.83 -3.29
N LYS A 41 14.81 3.40 -2.11
CA LYS A 41 15.69 2.74 -1.14
C LYS A 41 16.18 1.38 -1.65
N MET A 42 15.33 0.65 -2.37
CA MET A 42 15.69 -0.63 -3.00
C MET A 42 16.77 -0.41 -4.06
N ASP A 43 16.59 0.57 -4.95
CA ASP A 43 17.57 0.93 -5.98
C ASP A 43 18.93 1.28 -5.38
N ASP A 44 18.94 2.11 -4.34
CA ASP A 44 20.15 2.49 -3.60
C ASP A 44 20.87 1.29 -2.98
N MET A 45 20.11 0.38 -2.37
CA MET A 45 20.68 -0.83 -1.77
C MET A 45 21.19 -1.80 -2.84
N GLN A 46 20.50 -1.92 -3.97
CA GLN A 46 20.89 -2.76 -5.09
C GLN A 46 22.18 -2.25 -5.73
N PHE A 47 22.33 -0.94 -5.88
CA PHE A 47 23.56 -0.31 -6.34
C PHE A 47 24.73 -0.64 -5.40
N ARG A 48 24.55 -0.49 -4.08
CA ARG A 48 25.58 -0.82 -3.08
C ARG A 48 25.92 -2.31 -3.08
N TYR A 49 24.93 -3.18 -3.24
CA TYR A 49 25.12 -4.62 -3.34
C TYR A 49 25.99 -4.96 -4.56
N THR A 50 25.69 -4.37 -5.71
CA THR A 50 26.45 -4.55 -6.95
C THR A 50 27.91 -4.14 -6.76
N LYS A 51 28.18 -3.01 -6.11
CA LYS A 51 29.55 -2.59 -5.77
C LYS A 51 30.26 -3.56 -4.83
N ALA A 52 29.56 -4.10 -3.82
CA ALA A 52 30.12 -5.11 -2.92
C ALA A 52 30.36 -6.47 -3.62
N LYS A 53 29.54 -6.83 -4.63
CA LYS A 53 29.74 -7.98 -5.53
C LYS A 53 31.03 -7.82 -6.33
N GLN A 54 31.20 -6.66 -6.98
CA GLN A 54 32.41 -6.32 -7.75
C GLN A 54 33.69 -6.33 -6.90
N ALA A 55 33.64 -5.81 -5.67
CA ALA A 55 34.79 -5.77 -4.75
C ALA A 55 35.02 -7.10 -3.98
N ASN A 56 34.20 -8.13 -4.21
CA ASN A 56 34.21 -9.41 -3.50
C ASN A 56 34.08 -9.31 -1.95
N HIS A 57 33.41 -8.28 -1.44
CA HIS A 57 33.22 -8.06 0.01
C HIS A 57 32.09 -8.93 0.58
N ARG A 58 32.38 -10.20 0.85
CA ARG A 58 31.36 -11.23 1.21
C ARG A 58 30.41 -10.83 2.35
N SER A 59 30.94 -10.34 3.47
CA SER A 59 30.11 -9.97 4.63
C SER A 59 29.16 -8.81 4.33
N PHE A 60 29.61 -7.83 3.53
CA PHE A 60 28.77 -6.71 3.09
C PHE A 60 27.67 -7.17 2.15
N ARG A 61 27.94 -8.09 1.23
CA ARG A 61 26.91 -8.66 0.34
C ARG A 61 25.79 -9.33 1.12
N TYR A 62 26.15 -10.14 2.11
CA TYR A 62 25.16 -10.84 2.93
C TYR A 62 24.26 -9.84 3.68
N ASN A 63 24.86 -8.82 4.31
CA ASN A 63 24.10 -7.81 5.03
C ASN A 63 23.17 -7.01 4.09
N LEU A 64 23.67 -6.63 2.91
CA LEU A 64 22.89 -5.92 1.89
C LEU A 64 21.74 -6.77 1.36
N ARG A 65 21.95 -8.07 1.12
CA ARG A 65 20.89 -9.00 0.70
C ARG A 65 19.78 -9.10 1.75
N LEU A 66 20.12 -9.19 3.03
CA LEU A 66 19.11 -9.18 4.10
C LEU A 66 18.30 -7.88 4.11
N ARG A 67 18.95 -6.74 3.92
CA ARG A 67 18.27 -5.44 3.85
C ARG A 67 17.34 -5.33 2.65
N LEU A 68 17.80 -5.79 1.47
CA LEU A 68 16.98 -5.83 0.25
C LEU A 68 15.71 -6.64 0.46
N ALA A 69 15.83 -7.87 0.99
CA ALA A 69 14.68 -8.73 1.28
C ALA A 69 13.67 -8.07 2.24
N VAL A 70 14.15 -7.36 3.27
CA VAL A 70 13.26 -6.62 4.19
C VAL A 70 12.56 -5.46 3.49
N ILE A 71 13.27 -4.67 2.68
CA ILE A 71 12.68 -3.54 1.94
C ILE A 71 11.61 -4.04 0.96
N GLU A 72 11.88 -5.13 0.26
CA GLU A 72 10.95 -5.78 -0.65
C GLU A 72 9.69 -6.28 0.05
N GLY A 73 9.84 -7.00 1.17
CA GLY A 73 8.69 -7.45 1.96
C GLY A 73 7.83 -6.28 2.46
N LEU A 74 8.45 -5.19 2.92
CA LEU A 74 7.74 -3.98 3.34
C LEU A 74 7.01 -3.31 2.17
N ARG A 75 7.64 -3.23 0.99
CA ARG A 75 7.03 -2.66 -0.21
C ARG A 75 5.79 -3.46 -0.61
N ASN A 76 5.89 -4.79 -0.62
CA ASN A 76 4.78 -5.67 -0.97
C ASN A 76 3.61 -5.51 0.02
N MET A 77 3.90 -5.42 1.32
CA MET A 77 2.87 -5.13 2.33
C MET A 77 2.16 -3.78 2.10
N TYR A 78 2.88 -2.75 1.64
CA TYR A 78 2.27 -1.48 1.29
C TYR A 78 1.45 -1.54 -0.02
N TYR A 79 1.83 -2.38 -0.99
CA TYR A 79 0.98 -2.64 -2.16
C TYR A 79 -0.36 -3.26 -1.73
N ASP A 80 -0.34 -4.31 -0.91
CA ASP A 80 -1.56 -4.92 -0.37
C ASP A 80 -2.41 -3.92 0.42
N TYR A 81 -1.76 -3.10 1.25
CA TYR A 81 -2.44 -2.06 2.01
C TYR A 81 -3.05 -0.97 1.12
N ALA A 82 -2.33 -0.54 0.09
CA ALA A 82 -2.82 0.44 -0.88
C ALA A 82 -4.00 -0.13 -1.66
N HIS A 83 -3.94 -1.38 -2.09
CA HIS A 83 -5.04 -2.06 -2.78
C HIS A 83 -6.31 -2.08 -1.91
N HIS A 84 -6.23 -2.57 -0.67
CA HIS A 84 -7.37 -2.55 0.26
C HIS A 84 -7.92 -1.14 0.52
N LYS A 85 -7.06 -0.11 0.52
CA LYS A 85 -7.50 1.28 0.68
C LYS A 85 -8.16 1.84 -0.58
N ALA A 86 -7.68 1.45 -1.76
CA ALA A 86 -8.31 1.80 -3.02
C ALA A 86 -9.72 1.19 -3.11
N GLU A 87 -9.89 -0.08 -2.72
CA GLU A 87 -11.20 -0.75 -2.65
C GLU A 87 -12.16 0.00 -1.72
N ALA A 88 -11.71 0.33 -0.50
CA ALA A 88 -12.52 1.08 0.45
C ALA A 88 -12.93 2.47 -0.07
N VAL A 89 -12.04 3.14 -0.82
CA VAL A 89 -12.35 4.43 -1.46
C VAL A 89 -13.37 4.26 -2.59
N ALA A 90 -13.19 3.26 -3.46
CA ALA A 90 -14.10 2.95 -4.56
C ALA A 90 -15.51 2.64 -4.03
N ASP A 91 -15.62 1.80 -3.00
CA ASP A 91 -16.89 1.47 -2.36
C ASP A 91 -17.58 2.71 -1.76
N LEU A 92 -16.85 3.54 -1.03
CA LEU A 92 -17.40 4.74 -0.42
C LEU A 92 -17.83 5.77 -1.46
N ARG A 93 -17.09 5.91 -2.57
CA ARG A 93 -17.47 6.81 -3.67
C ARG A 93 -18.69 6.31 -4.41
N ARG A 94 -18.80 5.01 -4.65
CA ARG A 94 -20.01 4.37 -5.20
C ARG A 94 -21.22 4.61 -4.29
N GLU A 95 -21.08 4.41 -2.99
CA GLU A 95 -22.18 4.61 -2.03
C GLU A 95 -22.60 6.07 -1.85
N LEU A 96 -21.65 7.02 -1.90
CA LEU A 96 -21.91 8.44 -1.64
C LEU A 96 -22.32 9.21 -2.89
N PHE A 97 -21.81 8.83 -4.06
CA PHE A 97 -21.90 9.61 -5.28
C PHE A 97 -22.38 8.80 -6.50
N GLY A 98 -22.47 7.46 -6.41
CA GLY A 98 -22.83 6.60 -7.54
C GLY A 98 -21.71 6.47 -8.58
N GLU A 99 -20.45 6.77 -8.21
CA GLU A 99 -19.30 6.63 -9.09
C GLU A 99 -18.88 5.16 -9.22
N GLU A 100 -18.64 4.70 -10.46
CA GLU A 100 -17.96 3.44 -10.72
C GLU A 100 -16.45 3.70 -10.87
N VAL A 101 -15.65 3.11 -9.98
CA VAL A 101 -14.19 3.25 -9.96
C VAL A 101 -13.57 1.88 -10.16
N GLU A 102 -12.82 1.72 -11.24
CA GLU A 102 -12.07 0.51 -11.54
C GLU A 102 -10.65 0.60 -10.94
N ILE A 103 -10.22 -0.45 -10.24
CA ILE A 103 -8.90 -0.52 -9.62
C ILE A 103 -8.00 -1.37 -10.52
N ILE A 104 -7.08 -0.73 -11.23
CA ILE A 104 -6.11 -1.43 -12.06
C ILE A 104 -4.95 -1.86 -11.17
N SER A 105 -4.78 -3.16 -10.99
CA SER A 105 -3.62 -3.76 -10.34
C SER A 105 -2.84 -4.50 -11.41
N GLU A 106 -1.66 -4.01 -11.78
CA GLU A 106 -0.72 -4.85 -12.54
C GLU A 106 -0.28 -5.99 -11.61
N GLU A 107 -0.68 -7.21 -11.96
CA GLU A 107 -0.17 -8.40 -11.30
C GLU A 107 1.35 -8.36 -11.40
N MET A 108 2.02 -8.30 -10.24
CA MET A 108 3.47 -8.29 -10.15
C MET A 108 3.98 -9.60 -10.77
N SER A 109 4.36 -9.55 -12.06
CA SER A 109 4.96 -10.69 -12.74
C SER A 109 6.31 -10.96 -12.07
N ASP A 110 6.32 -11.95 -11.19
CA ASP A 110 7.51 -12.44 -10.49
C ASP A 110 8.42 -13.06 -11.55
N SER A 111 9.27 -12.23 -12.15
CA SER A 111 10.31 -12.66 -13.08
C SER A 111 11.53 -12.98 -12.24
N GLU A 112 11.71 -14.28 -12.03
CA GLU A 112 12.80 -14.98 -11.37
C GLU A 112 14.15 -14.27 -11.57
N MET A 113 14.78 -13.82 -10.48
CA MET A 113 16.18 -13.41 -10.50
C MET A 113 17.08 -14.67 -10.49
N GLU A 114 17.50 -15.11 -11.68
CA GLU A 114 18.70 -15.94 -11.85
C GLU A 114 19.99 -15.08 -11.71
N ASP A 115 21.01 -15.68 -11.04
CA ASP A 115 22.45 -15.33 -10.87
C ASP A 115 22.99 -14.42 -9.72
#